data_AF-A0A172RVZ2-F1
#
_entry.id   AF-A0A172RVZ2-F1
#
_cell.length_a   1.000
_cell.length_b   1.000
_cell.length_c   1.000
_cell.angle_alpha   90.00
_cell.angle_beta   90.00
_cell.angle_gamma   90.00
#
_symmetry.space_group_name_H-M   'P 1'
#
loop_
_entity.id
_entity.type
_entity.pdbx_description
1 polymer ?
#
loop_
_entity_poly.entity_id
_entity_poly.type
_entity_poly.pdbx_seq_one_letter_code
_entity_poly.pdbx_strand_id
1 'polypeptide(L)'
;DYLIVNPTDSSAISSAVESVNNEGIPVITLDRSVDKGDVASFIASDNVEGGKMAGKYLVDKVGKNAKVGELEGVPGASATRERGKGFHEIADKQLKVIAKQSAKFDRAEGLNVTQNMLEAHPNIKAIFAQNDEMALGAIEAIGDKDIQVIG
;
A
#
# COMPACT_ATOMS: atom_id res chain seq x y z
N ASP A 1 28.05 12.81 -10.97
CA ASP A 1 26.71 12.36 -11.39
C ASP A 1 26.05 11.55 -10.29
N TYR A 2 24.73 11.42 -10.32
CA TYR A 2 23.94 10.68 -9.35
C TYR A 2 22.80 9.94 -10.07
N LEU A 3 22.43 8.76 -9.58
CA LEU A 3 21.18 8.10 -9.95
C LEU A 3 20.13 8.39 -8.88
N ILE A 4 18.98 8.91 -9.28
CA ILE A 4 17.80 9.04 -8.41
C ILE A 4 16.73 8.10 -8.95
N VAL A 5 16.25 7.16 -8.12
CA VAL A 5 15.35 6.09 -8.58
C VAL A 5 14.20 5.84 -7.60
N ASN A 6 12.99 5.67 -8.15
CA ASN A 6 11.86 5.08 -7.44
C ASN A 6 11.59 3.69 -8.06
N PRO A 7 12.07 2.60 -7.44
CA PRO A 7 11.97 1.27 -8.05
C PRO A 7 10.56 0.68 -7.94
N THR A 8 10.10 0.06 -9.03
CA THR A 8 8.82 -0.67 -9.02
C THR A 8 8.85 -1.85 -8.05
N ASP A 9 9.96 -2.58 -8.00
CA ASP A 9 10.20 -3.74 -7.13
C ASP A 9 11.59 -3.63 -6.48
N SER A 10 11.66 -3.84 -5.18
CA SER A 10 12.89 -3.66 -4.40
C SER A 10 13.99 -4.68 -4.72
N SER A 11 13.62 -5.91 -5.11
CA SER A 11 14.58 -6.95 -5.44
C SER A 11 15.04 -6.83 -6.88
N ALA A 12 14.11 -6.60 -7.81
CA ALA A 12 14.39 -6.61 -9.25
C ALA A 12 15.37 -5.50 -9.68
N ILE A 13 15.34 -4.34 -9.02
CA ILE A 13 16.24 -3.22 -9.34
C ILE A 13 17.68 -3.43 -8.83
N SER A 14 17.91 -4.39 -7.92
CA SER A 14 19.17 -4.53 -7.17
C SER A 14 20.40 -4.64 -8.07
N SER A 15 20.34 -5.45 -9.14
CA SER A 15 21.48 -5.63 -10.05
C SER A 15 21.85 -4.36 -10.82
N ALA A 16 20.86 -3.53 -11.15
CA ALA A 16 21.10 -2.24 -11.79
C ALA A 16 21.74 -1.24 -10.82
N VAL A 17 21.31 -1.24 -9.55
CA VAL A 17 21.92 -0.41 -8.49
C VAL A 17 23.38 -0.79 -8.28
N GLU A 18 23.68 -2.09 -8.12
CA GLU A 18 25.05 -2.59 -7.96
C GLU A 18 25.94 -2.22 -9.16
N SER A 19 25.39 -2.30 -10.39
CA SER A 19 26.12 -1.87 -11.59
C SER A 19 26.50 -0.38 -11.54
N VAL A 20 25.58 0.48 -11.12
CA VAL A 20 25.83 1.93 -10.99
C VAL A 20 26.81 2.22 -9.85
N ASN A 21 26.71 1.49 -8.74
CA ASN A 21 27.67 1.61 -7.63
C ASN A 21 29.09 1.23 -8.07
N ASN A 22 29.26 0.20 -8.91
CA ASN A 22 30.57 -0.23 -9.43
C ASN A 22 31.27 0.84 -10.29
N GLU A 23 30.51 1.79 -10.86
CA GLU A 23 31.03 2.93 -11.59
C GLU A 23 31.35 4.14 -10.67
N GLY A 24 31.15 3.99 -9.36
CA GLY A 24 31.36 5.05 -8.37
C GLY A 24 30.25 6.12 -8.35
N ILE A 25 29.11 5.84 -9.00
CA ILE A 25 27.97 6.76 -9.04
C ILE A 25 27.09 6.51 -7.80
N PRO A 26 26.84 7.51 -6.95
CA PRO A 26 25.97 7.33 -5.79
C PRO A 26 24.51 7.22 -6.20
N VAL A 27 23.79 6.31 -5.52
CA VAL A 27 22.36 6.06 -5.76
C VAL A 27 21.53 6.64 -4.62
N ILE A 28 20.50 7.40 -4.97
CA ILE A 28 19.48 7.90 -4.05
C ILE A 28 18.16 7.22 -4.41
N THR A 29 17.52 6.60 -3.43
CA THR A 29 16.19 6.02 -3.61
C THR A 29 15.12 6.98 -3.11
N LEU A 30 14.03 7.10 -3.87
CA LEU A 30 12.85 7.90 -3.53
C LEU A 30 11.64 6.99 -3.41
N ASP A 31 10.82 7.20 -2.37
CA ASP A 31 9.55 6.50 -2.09
C ASP A 31 9.69 5.01 -1.76
N ARG A 32 10.52 4.27 -2.50
CA ARG A 32 10.71 2.82 -2.36
C ARG A 32 12.18 2.44 -2.26
N SER A 33 12.47 1.54 -1.33
CA SER A 33 13.78 0.94 -1.13
C SER A 33 14.18 -0.05 -2.23
N VAL A 34 15.48 -0.33 -2.29
CA VAL A 34 16.10 -1.47 -2.97
C VAL A 34 16.60 -2.46 -1.91
N ASP A 35 16.62 -3.75 -2.24
CA ASP A 35 17.03 -4.80 -1.29
C ASP A 35 18.57 -5.00 -1.25
N LYS A 36 19.30 -4.73 -2.35
CA LYS A 36 20.77 -4.83 -2.42
C LYS A 36 21.40 -3.69 -3.21
N GLY A 37 22.70 -3.48 -2.98
CA GLY A 37 23.46 -2.34 -3.49
C GLY A 37 23.52 -1.19 -2.48
N ASP A 38 24.42 -0.26 -2.75
CA ASP A 38 24.72 0.85 -1.85
C ASP A 38 23.84 2.07 -2.17
N VAL A 39 23.02 2.45 -1.20
CA VAL A 39 22.16 3.63 -1.26
C VAL A 39 22.77 4.75 -0.41
N ALA A 40 23.13 5.85 -1.05
CA ALA A 40 23.69 7.02 -0.39
C ALA A 40 22.65 7.76 0.46
N SER A 41 21.39 7.76 0.04
CA SER A 41 20.26 8.31 0.80
C SER A 41 18.95 7.67 0.36
N PHE A 42 18.07 7.37 1.32
CA PHE A 42 16.70 6.95 1.07
C PHE A 42 15.75 8.03 1.57
N ILE A 43 14.89 8.53 0.70
CA ILE A 43 13.92 9.59 1.01
C ILE A 43 12.53 9.03 0.80
N ALA A 44 11.80 8.83 1.90
CA ALA A 44 10.44 8.33 1.88
C ALA A 44 9.66 8.81 3.10
N SER A 45 8.33 8.69 3.01
CA SER A 45 7.45 8.77 4.16
C SER A 45 7.64 7.57 5.08
N ASP A 46 7.30 7.73 6.37
CA ASP A 46 7.16 6.58 7.26
C ASP A 46 5.88 5.81 6.93
N ASN A 47 6.01 4.86 6.02
CA ASN A 47 4.89 4.02 5.55
C ASN A 47 4.31 3.14 6.66
N VAL A 48 5.12 2.72 7.64
CA VAL A 48 4.62 1.91 8.75
C VAL A 48 3.73 2.76 9.64
N GLU A 49 4.14 3.98 9.98
CA GLU A 49 3.27 4.89 10.74
C GLU A 49 2.04 5.29 9.93
N GLY A 50 2.18 5.54 8.62
CA GLY A 50 1.03 5.80 7.74
C GLY A 50 -0.02 4.68 7.79
N GLY A 51 0.42 3.41 7.69
CA GLY A 51 -0.46 2.25 7.85
C GLY A 51 -1.13 2.18 9.22
N LYS A 52 -0.39 2.48 10.30
CA LYS A 52 -0.95 2.53 11.67
C LYS A 52 -2.00 3.61 11.81
N MET A 53 -1.76 4.79 11.25
CA MET A 53 -2.70 5.91 11.24
C MET A 53 -3.99 5.51 10.52
N ALA A 54 -3.90 4.90 9.34
CA ALA A 54 -5.05 4.41 8.60
C ALA A 54 -5.85 3.36 9.39
N GLY A 55 -5.16 2.39 10.01
CA GLY A 55 -5.79 1.37 10.84
C GLY A 55 -6.52 1.94 12.06
N LYS A 56 -5.90 2.91 12.77
CA LYS A 56 -6.54 3.59 13.91
C LYS A 56 -7.77 4.37 13.45
N TYR A 57 -7.63 5.14 12.36
CA TYR A 57 -8.71 5.94 11.82
C TYR A 57 -9.89 5.08 11.35
N LEU A 58 -9.64 3.92 10.76
CA LEU A 58 -10.68 2.94 10.44
C LEU A 58 -11.42 2.46 11.68
N VAL A 59 -10.71 2.05 12.73
CA VAL A 59 -11.33 1.61 14.00
C VAL A 59 -12.24 2.71 14.57
N ASP A 60 -11.81 3.97 14.53
CA ASP A 60 -12.60 5.10 15.04
C ASP A 60 -13.88 5.33 14.21
N LYS A 61 -13.84 5.06 12.90
CA LYS A 61 -14.98 5.25 12.00
C LYS A 61 -16.00 4.12 12.03
N VAL A 62 -15.56 2.87 12.06
CA VAL A 62 -16.46 1.71 11.93
C VAL A 62 -16.57 0.86 13.19
N GLY A 63 -15.81 1.19 14.23
CA GLY A 63 -15.81 0.47 15.50
C GLY A 63 -15.01 -0.84 15.47
N LYS A 64 -14.84 -1.42 16.65
CA LYS A 64 -14.09 -2.67 16.82
C LYS A 64 -14.82 -3.87 16.18
N ASN A 65 -14.05 -4.86 15.73
CA ASN A 65 -14.51 -6.08 15.07
C ASN A 65 -15.27 -5.87 13.75
N ALA A 66 -15.29 -4.65 13.21
CA ALA A 66 -15.86 -4.38 11.90
C ALA A 66 -15.12 -5.18 10.81
N LYS A 67 -15.89 -5.67 9.84
CA LYS A 67 -15.36 -6.39 8.69
C LYS A 67 -14.82 -5.38 7.67
N VAL A 68 -13.55 -5.50 7.30
CA VAL A 68 -12.89 -4.56 6.40
C VAL A 68 -12.20 -5.28 5.25
N GLY A 69 -12.09 -4.60 4.11
CA GLY A 69 -11.27 -4.99 2.98
C GLY A 69 -9.95 -4.21 2.94
N GLU A 70 -8.93 -4.78 2.32
CA GLU A 70 -7.66 -4.11 2.05
C GLU A 70 -7.28 -4.21 0.56
N LEU A 71 -7.00 -3.06 -0.06
CA LEU A 71 -6.40 -2.95 -1.39
C LEU A 71 -4.90 -2.71 -1.26
N GLU A 72 -4.12 -3.72 -1.62
CA GLU A 72 -2.67 -3.66 -1.57
C GLU A 72 -2.09 -2.98 -2.83
N GLY A 73 -0.94 -2.34 -2.68
CA GLY A 73 -0.18 -1.76 -3.77
C GLY A 73 0.49 -2.79 -4.68
N VAL A 74 1.51 -2.34 -5.43
CA VAL A 74 2.32 -3.23 -6.28
C VAL A 74 3.03 -4.27 -5.41
N PRO A 75 2.89 -5.58 -5.70
CA PRO A 75 3.65 -6.62 -5.02
C PRO A 75 5.16 -6.39 -5.17
N GLY A 76 5.91 -6.57 -4.09
CA GLY A 76 7.38 -6.39 -4.09
C GLY A 76 7.86 -4.94 -3.91
N ALA A 77 6.96 -3.95 -3.94
CA ALA A 77 7.28 -2.59 -3.50
C ALA A 77 7.38 -2.51 -1.97
N SER A 78 8.40 -1.82 -1.44
CA SER A 78 8.56 -1.60 0.01
C SER A 78 7.41 -0.81 0.61
N ALA A 79 6.93 0.24 -0.06
CA ALA A 79 5.78 1.01 0.42
C ALA A 79 4.53 0.14 0.65
N THR A 80 4.26 -0.82 -0.25
CA THR A 80 3.17 -1.81 -0.09
C THR A 80 3.37 -2.65 1.17
N ARG A 81 4.59 -3.19 1.36
CA ARG A 81 4.92 -4.03 2.53
C ARG A 81 4.81 -3.25 3.84
N GLU A 82 5.32 -2.03 3.86
CA GLU A 82 5.41 -1.19 5.06
C GLU A 82 4.04 -0.64 5.48
N ARG A 83 3.24 -0.13 4.54
CA ARG A 83 1.87 0.32 4.84
C ARG A 83 0.99 -0.84 5.30
N GLY A 84 1.06 -1.98 4.62
CA GLY A 84 0.35 -3.20 5.04
C GLY A 84 0.77 -3.65 6.44
N LYS A 85 2.08 -3.67 6.73
CA LYS A 85 2.59 -3.99 8.09
C LYS A 85 2.00 -3.06 9.14
N GLY A 86 2.08 -1.74 8.91
CA GLY A 86 1.55 -0.73 9.83
C GLY A 86 0.05 -0.88 10.07
N PHE A 87 -0.71 -1.14 9.01
CA PHE A 87 -2.15 -1.38 9.08
C PHE A 87 -2.48 -2.61 9.91
N HIS A 88 -1.85 -3.75 9.63
CA HIS A 88 -2.08 -5.01 10.33
C HIS A 88 -1.66 -4.97 11.81
N GLU A 89 -0.69 -4.14 12.21
CA GLU A 89 -0.36 -3.92 13.63
C GLU A 89 -1.56 -3.40 14.47
N ILE A 90 -2.52 -2.75 13.82
CA ILE A 90 -3.77 -2.24 14.41
C ILE A 90 -4.96 -3.13 14.06
N ALA A 91 -5.14 -3.42 12.77
CA ALA A 91 -6.31 -4.09 12.24
C ALA A 91 -6.48 -5.50 12.81
N ASP A 92 -5.41 -6.28 12.94
CA ASP A 92 -5.50 -7.68 13.41
C ASP A 92 -5.93 -7.78 14.89
N LYS A 93 -5.84 -6.68 15.65
CA LYS A 93 -6.25 -6.60 17.06
C LYS A 93 -7.65 -6.03 17.24
N GLN A 94 -8.12 -5.21 16.29
CA GLN A 94 -9.30 -4.36 16.50
C GLN A 94 -10.33 -4.43 15.38
N LEU A 95 -10.01 -5.00 14.23
CA LEU A 95 -10.87 -5.16 13.06
C LEU A 95 -10.88 -6.63 12.62
N LYS A 96 -11.64 -6.92 11.56
CA LYS A 96 -11.61 -8.21 10.86
C LYS A 96 -11.31 -7.96 9.40
N VAL A 97 -10.05 -8.08 8.99
CA VAL A 97 -9.67 -8.04 7.57
C VAL A 97 -10.16 -9.33 6.92
N ILE A 98 -11.24 -9.25 6.13
CA ILE A 98 -11.90 -10.43 5.55
C ILE A 98 -11.59 -10.62 4.06
N ALA A 99 -11.00 -9.63 3.43
CA ALA A 99 -10.52 -9.68 2.06
C ALA A 99 -9.30 -8.78 1.92
N LYS A 100 -8.30 -9.26 1.19
CA LYS A 100 -7.09 -8.51 0.89
C LYS A 100 -6.60 -8.87 -0.50
N GLN A 101 -6.43 -7.89 -1.36
CA GLN A 101 -6.01 -8.11 -2.74
C GLN A 101 -5.27 -6.91 -3.31
N SER A 102 -4.24 -7.16 -4.10
CA SER A 102 -3.49 -6.09 -4.77
C SER A 102 -4.32 -5.45 -5.88
N ALA A 103 -4.41 -4.12 -5.85
CA ALA A 103 -4.86 -3.26 -6.94
C ALA A 103 -3.71 -2.43 -7.53
N LYS A 104 -2.45 -2.78 -7.23
CA LYS A 104 -1.24 -2.35 -7.96
C LYS A 104 -1.01 -0.84 -8.01
N PHE A 105 -1.52 -0.09 -7.04
CA PHE A 105 -1.53 1.38 -7.04
C PHE A 105 -2.24 2.01 -8.26
N ASP A 106 -3.09 1.23 -8.94
CA ASP A 106 -3.81 1.64 -10.14
C ASP A 106 -5.30 1.83 -9.85
N ARG A 107 -5.88 2.86 -10.43
CA ARG A 107 -7.27 3.25 -10.20
C ARG A 107 -8.28 2.29 -10.79
N ALA A 108 -8.04 1.84 -12.03
CA ALA A 108 -8.95 0.93 -12.71
C ALA A 108 -8.93 -0.45 -12.03
N GLU A 109 -7.75 -0.90 -11.60
CA GLU A 109 -7.62 -2.09 -10.75
C GLU A 109 -8.29 -1.88 -9.39
N GLY A 110 -8.16 -0.70 -8.77
CA GLY A 110 -8.86 -0.35 -7.53
C GLY A 110 -10.37 -0.50 -7.63
N LEU A 111 -10.96 -0.04 -8.75
CA LEU A 111 -12.38 -0.22 -9.09
C LEU A 111 -12.74 -1.71 -9.23
N ASN A 112 -12.04 -2.43 -10.11
CA ASN A 112 -12.34 -3.82 -10.44
C ASN A 112 -12.18 -4.76 -9.23
N VAL A 113 -11.08 -4.61 -8.47
CA VAL A 113 -10.83 -5.42 -7.27
C VAL A 113 -11.87 -5.13 -6.20
N THR A 114 -12.25 -3.87 -6.01
CA THR A 114 -13.30 -3.52 -5.04
C THR A 114 -14.64 -4.12 -5.41
N GLN A 115 -15.04 -4.07 -6.68
CA GLN A 115 -16.30 -4.68 -7.14
C GLN A 115 -16.34 -6.19 -6.80
N ASN A 116 -15.31 -6.93 -7.21
CA ASN A 116 -15.19 -8.37 -6.92
C ASN A 116 -15.18 -8.64 -5.41
N MET A 117 -14.49 -7.79 -4.64
CA MET A 117 -14.40 -7.91 -3.20
C MET A 117 -15.78 -7.72 -2.53
N LEU A 118 -16.57 -6.75 -2.96
CA LEU A 118 -17.91 -6.49 -2.42
C LEU A 118 -18.93 -7.55 -2.83
N GLU A 119 -18.78 -8.13 -4.02
CA GLU A 119 -19.59 -9.28 -4.46
C GLU A 119 -19.34 -10.51 -3.57
N ALA A 120 -18.07 -10.83 -3.29
CA ALA A 120 -17.71 -11.94 -2.43
C ALA A 120 -18.01 -11.67 -0.94
N HIS A 121 -17.93 -10.41 -0.52
CA HIS A 121 -18.03 -10.00 0.87
C HIS A 121 -18.96 -8.78 1.06
N PRO A 122 -20.28 -8.95 0.90
CA PRO A 122 -21.24 -7.84 0.92
C PRO A 122 -21.42 -7.17 2.30
N ASN A 123 -20.75 -7.67 3.34
CA ASN A 123 -20.80 -7.15 4.69
C ASN A 123 -19.55 -6.35 5.11
N ILE A 124 -18.66 -6.04 4.17
CA ILE A 124 -17.59 -5.07 4.38
C ILE A 124 -18.18 -3.73 4.81
N LYS A 125 -17.58 -3.13 5.84
CA LYS A 125 -17.95 -1.82 6.40
C LYS A 125 -16.96 -0.73 6.04
N ALA A 126 -15.73 -1.12 5.71
CA ALA A 126 -14.74 -0.18 5.24
C ALA A 126 -13.65 -0.86 4.40
N ILE A 127 -12.98 -0.06 3.59
CA ILE A 127 -11.85 -0.47 2.75
C ILE A 127 -10.66 0.42 3.09
N PHE A 128 -9.54 -0.20 3.44
CA PHE A 128 -8.25 0.46 3.41
C PHE A 128 -7.63 0.27 2.02
N ALA A 129 -7.27 1.35 1.35
CA ALA A 129 -6.48 1.31 0.13
C ALA A 129 -5.10 1.90 0.43
N GLN A 130 -4.04 1.20 0.04
CA GLN A 130 -2.68 1.66 0.35
C GLN A 130 -2.21 2.86 -0.51
N ASN A 131 -3.07 3.46 -1.34
CA ASN A 131 -2.87 4.79 -1.93
C ASN A 131 -4.19 5.39 -2.45
N ASP A 132 -4.11 6.66 -2.80
CA ASP A 132 -5.23 7.47 -3.30
C ASP A 132 -5.83 6.95 -4.61
N GLU A 133 -5.03 6.49 -5.57
CA GLU A 133 -5.58 6.01 -6.86
C GLU A 133 -6.46 4.78 -6.66
N MET A 134 -6.02 3.81 -5.87
CA MET A 134 -6.85 2.65 -5.52
C MET A 134 -8.05 3.07 -4.66
N ALA A 135 -7.89 4.02 -3.74
CA ALA A 135 -8.98 4.55 -2.94
C ALA A 135 -10.06 5.21 -3.81
N LEU A 136 -9.66 5.99 -4.82
CA LEU A 136 -10.56 6.64 -5.76
C LEU A 136 -11.31 5.62 -6.63
N GLY A 137 -10.64 4.54 -7.06
CA GLY A 137 -11.30 3.40 -7.71
C GLY A 137 -12.28 2.69 -6.78
N ALA A 138 -11.94 2.51 -5.51
CA ALA A 138 -12.83 1.92 -4.51
C ALA A 138 -14.06 2.80 -4.24
N ILE A 139 -13.90 4.12 -4.18
CA ILE A 139 -15.00 5.09 -4.03
C ILE A 139 -15.98 4.95 -5.20
N GLU A 140 -15.46 4.85 -6.43
CA GLU A 140 -16.30 4.61 -7.60
C GLU A 140 -17.05 3.27 -7.52
N ALA A 141 -16.40 2.22 -7.04
CA ALA A 141 -17.01 0.89 -6.89
C ALA A 141 -18.12 0.83 -5.83
N ILE A 142 -17.96 1.53 -4.70
CA ILE A 142 -18.96 1.50 -3.62
C ILE A 142 -20.22 2.28 -4.03
N GLY A 143 -20.09 3.34 -4.83
CA GLY A 143 -21.19 4.26 -5.15
C GLY A 143 -21.81 4.84 -3.87
N ASP A 144 -23.13 4.78 -3.75
CA ASP A 144 -23.86 5.32 -2.59
C ASP A 144 -23.90 4.38 -1.37
N LYS A 145 -23.15 3.27 -1.38
CA LYS A 145 -23.11 2.36 -0.22
C LYS A 145 -22.43 3.05 0.96
N ASP A 146 -22.98 2.86 2.15
CA ASP A 146 -22.37 3.31 3.40
C ASP A 146 -21.18 2.41 3.79
N ILE A 147 -20.07 2.60 3.07
CA ILE A 147 -18.79 1.93 3.25
C ILE A 147 -17.72 3.01 3.32
N GLN A 148 -16.92 3.01 4.38
CA GLN A 148 -15.84 3.98 4.53
C GLN A 148 -14.64 3.58 3.66
N VAL A 149 -14.03 4.53 2.95
CA VAL A 149 -12.79 4.29 2.19
C VAL A 149 -11.70 5.21 2.73
N ILE A 150 -10.54 4.64 3.05
CA ILE A 150 -9.36 5.38 3.51
C ILE A 150 -8.19 5.02 2.59
N GLY A 151 -7.56 6.05 2.02
CA GLY A 151 -6.35 6.01 1.18
C GLY A 151 -5.11 6.48 1.92
#